data_AF-A0A418RTL5-F1
#
_entry.id   AF-A0A418RTL5-F1
#
_cell.length_a   1.000
_cell.length_b   1.000
_cell.length_c   1.000
_cell.angle_alpha   90.00
_cell.angle_beta   90.00
_cell.angle_gamma   90.00
#
_symmetry.space_group_name_H-M   'P 1'
#
loop_
_entity.id
_entity.type
_entity.pdbx_description
1 polymer ?
#
loop_
_entity_poly.entity_id
_entity_poly.type
_entity_poly.pdbx_seq_one_letter_code
_entity_poly.pdbx_strand_id
1 'polypeptide(L)'
;MFGRTQDRLSHVLVSEGYEGHPDFYYPSKNSKVIYTRDNRPLDIQAAEISLAGIPFVRLRNDIPKKLLDGKAGFLETINLARKAELPPELVIDKTAKKLVANGIEVPLENINFVFYCWLIEQTVASESALYKPNVEANVDYGEQFLVLWKQIVEKGDDESKTAIALRRGMESGFFSERISRINSRLARILGDNLARAYKIQSRGKNNYLEYATDLRKEHY
;
A
#
# COMPACT_ATOMS: atom_id res chain seq x y z
N MET A 1 0.13 11.98 29.93
CA MET A 1 0.46 10.57 29.59
C MET A 1 0.66 10.47 28.09
N PHE A 2 1.72 9.81 27.62
CA PHE A 2 1.95 9.55 26.19
C PHE A 2 1.80 8.05 25.92
N GLY A 3 1.05 7.67 24.88
CA GLY A 3 0.80 6.25 24.57
C GLY A 3 2.00 5.54 23.90
N ARG A 4 2.20 4.25 24.21
CA ARG A 4 3.22 3.35 23.62
C ARG A 4 2.77 2.82 22.26
N THR A 5 3.69 2.39 21.40
CA THR A 5 3.42 2.02 19.99
C THR A 5 2.25 1.05 19.80
N GLN A 6 2.03 0.14 20.74
CA GLN A 6 0.96 -0.85 20.75
C GLN A 6 -0.41 -0.33 21.23
N ASP A 7 -0.51 0.94 21.65
CA ASP A 7 -1.73 1.46 22.24
C ASP A 7 -2.83 1.63 21.19
N ARG A 8 -4.01 1.12 21.49
CA ARG A 8 -5.21 1.22 20.66
C ARG A 8 -6.27 2.02 21.40
N LEU A 9 -6.96 2.91 20.69
CA LEU A 9 -8.13 3.60 21.22
C LEU A 9 -9.38 2.93 20.65
N SER A 10 -10.31 2.56 21.51
CA SER A 10 -11.59 1.97 21.12
C SER A 10 -12.72 2.78 21.75
N HIS A 11 -13.78 3.01 20.98
CA HIS A 11 -15.06 3.45 21.51
C HIS A 11 -15.79 2.22 22.04
N VAL A 12 -16.32 2.32 23.25
CA VAL A 12 -17.16 1.29 23.84
C VAL A 12 -18.60 1.68 23.56
N LEU A 13 -19.31 0.85 22.79
CA LEU A 13 -20.74 0.97 22.53
C LEU A 13 -21.48 -0.06 23.37
N VAL A 14 -22.65 0.32 23.85
CA VAL A 14 -23.52 -0.56 24.62
C VAL A 14 -24.86 -0.63 23.92
N SER A 15 -25.54 -1.77 24.00
CA SER A 15 -26.92 -1.91 23.53
C SER A 15 -27.83 -0.76 24.01
N GLU A 16 -28.86 -0.44 23.22
CA GLU A 16 -29.75 0.70 23.47
C GLU A 16 -30.38 0.66 24.87
N GLY A 17 -30.51 1.83 25.50
CA GLY A 17 -31.16 2.01 26.80
C GLY A 17 -30.24 1.83 28.02
N TYR A 18 -29.05 1.25 27.84
CA TYR A 18 -28.05 1.12 28.90
C TYR A 18 -27.04 2.28 28.93
N GLU A 19 -26.84 2.97 27.80
CA GLU A 19 -25.90 4.10 27.69
C GLU A 19 -26.28 5.24 28.66
N GLY A 20 -25.34 5.60 29.55
CA GLY A 20 -25.53 6.68 30.52
C GLY A 20 -26.51 6.38 31.65
N HIS A 21 -26.97 5.13 31.81
CA HIS A 21 -27.84 4.74 32.92
C HIS A 21 -27.04 4.69 34.24
N PRO A 22 -27.47 5.38 35.33
CA PRO A 22 -26.68 5.52 36.55
C PRO A 22 -26.37 4.20 37.26
N ASP A 23 -27.27 3.22 37.14
CA ASP A 23 -27.09 1.87 37.72
C ASP A 23 -26.42 0.85 36.78
N PHE A 24 -25.95 1.29 35.60
CA PHE A 24 -25.29 0.43 34.62
C PHE A 24 -23.82 0.84 34.43
N TYR A 25 -22.89 -0.07 34.74
CA TYR A 25 -21.45 0.14 34.59
C TYR A 25 -20.79 -0.88 33.65
N TYR A 26 -21.23 -2.13 33.71
CA TYR A 26 -20.81 -3.24 32.84
C TYR A 26 -21.83 -4.38 32.96
N PRO A 27 -21.93 -5.29 31.97
CA PRO A 27 -22.79 -6.46 32.03
C PRO A 27 -22.46 -7.34 33.24
N SER A 28 -23.45 -7.58 34.10
CA SER A 28 -23.29 -8.36 35.32
C SER A 28 -23.36 -9.85 35.00
N LYS A 29 -22.64 -10.66 35.78
CA LYS A 29 -22.71 -12.13 35.65
C LYS A 29 -24.08 -12.71 36.01
N ASN A 30 -24.82 -12.02 36.88
CA ASN A 30 -26.14 -12.42 37.35
C ASN A 30 -27.19 -11.46 36.79
N SER A 31 -28.39 -11.97 36.53
CA SER A 31 -29.54 -11.15 36.12
C SER A 31 -29.84 -10.09 37.18
N LYS A 32 -29.96 -8.84 36.73
CA LYS A 32 -30.33 -7.70 37.57
C LYS A 32 -31.11 -6.72 36.70
N VAL A 33 -32.38 -6.54 37.02
CA VAL A 33 -33.28 -5.65 36.29
C VAL A 33 -33.13 -4.22 36.78
N ILE A 34 -32.93 -3.30 35.83
CA ILE A 34 -33.00 -1.86 35.99
C ILE A 34 -34.11 -1.29 35.12
N TYR A 35 -34.54 -0.06 35.38
CA TYR A 35 -35.63 0.57 34.66
C TYR A 35 -35.16 1.83 33.96
N THR A 36 -35.45 1.95 32.66
CA THR A 36 -35.16 3.17 31.91
C THR A 36 -36.03 4.34 32.39
N ARG A 37 -35.73 5.55 31.92
CA ARG A 37 -36.56 6.74 32.17
C ARG A 37 -38.01 6.57 31.70
N ASP A 38 -38.24 5.74 30.68
CA ASP A 38 -39.58 5.40 30.16
C ASP A 38 -40.22 4.22 30.91
N ASN A 39 -39.66 3.82 32.05
CA ASN A 39 -40.11 2.71 32.89
C ASN A 39 -40.08 1.33 32.19
N ARG A 40 -39.21 1.16 31.19
CA ARG A 40 -39.02 -0.14 30.53
C ARG A 40 -37.98 -0.98 31.30
N PRO A 41 -38.26 -2.26 31.60
CA PRO A 41 -37.31 -3.13 32.27
C PRO A 41 -36.16 -3.51 31.33
N LEU A 42 -34.93 -3.41 31.82
CA LEU A 42 -33.70 -3.83 31.15
C LEU A 42 -32.92 -4.75 32.09
N ASP A 43 -32.42 -5.88 31.59
CA ASP A 43 -31.56 -6.77 32.37
C ASP A 43 -30.09 -6.47 32.08
N ILE A 44 -29.34 -6.07 33.10
CA ILE A 44 -27.91 -5.76 33.00
C ILE A 44 -27.12 -6.95 32.46
N GLN A 45 -27.52 -8.20 32.72
CA GLN A 45 -26.84 -9.39 32.20
C GLN A 45 -26.96 -9.49 30.67
N ALA A 46 -28.05 -9.01 30.09
CA ALA A 46 -28.35 -9.09 28.67
C ALA A 46 -27.72 -7.94 27.86
N ALA A 47 -27.03 -7.00 28.50
CA ALA A 47 -26.40 -5.89 27.82
C ALA A 47 -25.24 -6.37 26.93
N GLU A 48 -25.26 -6.01 25.65
CA GLU A 48 -24.20 -6.31 24.71
C GLU A 48 -23.21 -5.14 24.65
N ILE A 49 -21.92 -5.43 24.85
CA ILE A 49 -20.84 -4.47 24.63
C ILE A 49 -20.20 -4.76 23.28
N SER A 50 -20.09 -3.73 22.44
CA SER A 50 -19.28 -3.77 21.24
C SER A 50 -18.15 -2.75 21.30
N LEU A 51 -16.98 -3.14 20.77
CA LEU A 51 -15.82 -2.26 20.67
C LEU A 51 -15.66 -1.80 19.23
N ALA A 52 -15.85 -0.51 18.99
CA ALA A 52 -15.54 0.11 17.71
C ALA A 52 -14.13 0.70 17.78
N GLY A 53 -13.20 0.22 16.95
CA GLY A 53 -11.84 0.75 16.91
C GLY A 53 -11.85 2.20 16.41
N ILE A 54 -11.28 3.13 17.18
CA ILE A 54 -11.08 4.51 16.75
C ILE A 54 -9.72 4.61 16.05
N PRO A 55 -9.68 5.03 14.77
CA PRO A 55 -8.43 5.31 14.12
C PRO A 55 -7.89 6.65 14.64
N PHE A 56 -6.70 6.65 15.22
CA PHE A 56 -6.01 7.85 15.67
C PHE A 56 -4.60 7.90 15.07
N VAL A 57 -4.13 9.10 14.69
CA VAL A 57 -2.77 9.35 14.20
C VAL A 57 -1.98 10.06 15.29
N ARG A 58 -0.72 9.67 15.51
CA ARG A 58 0.18 10.41 16.40
C ARG A 58 0.71 11.63 15.66
N LEU A 59 0.47 12.83 16.20
CA LEU A 59 0.92 14.11 15.64
C LEU A 59 2.43 14.40 15.81
N ARG A 60 3.29 13.39 15.94
CA ARG A 60 4.73 13.64 16.03
C ARG A 60 5.33 13.63 14.62
N ASN A 61 5.45 14.84 14.07
CA ASN A 61 6.34 15.28 12.99
C ASN A 61 5.97 15.08 11.51
N ASP A 62 4.88 14.41 11.16
CA ASP A 62 4.46 14.36 9.74
C ASP A 62 2.93 14.29 9.66
N ILE A 63 2.27 15.45 9.66
CA ILE A 63 0.89 15.53 9.15
C ILE A 63 1.02 15.29 7.65
N PRO A 64 0.53 14.15 7.11
CA PRO A 64 0.64 13.90 5.68
C PRO A 64 -0.04 15.04 4.94
N LYS A 65 0.65 15.67 3.98
CA LYS A 65 0.15 16.85 3.26
C LYS A 65 -1.28 16.66 2.71
N LYS A 66 -1.65 15.42 2.38
CA LYS A 66 -3.01 15.04 1.96
C LYS A 66 -4.12 15.32 2.99
N LEU A 67 -3.82 15.34 4.29
CA LEU A 67 -4.76 15.75 5.35
C LEU A 67 -4.95 17.28 5.38
N LEU A 68 -3.92 18.05 5.06
CA LEU A 68 -4.00 19.52 5.00
C LEU A 68 -4.84 19.99 3.81
N ASP A 69 -4.81 19.23 2.72
CA ASP A 69 -5.54 19.56 1.49
C ASP A 69 -7.03 19.20 1.52
N GLY A 70 -7.54 18.57 2.59
CA GLY A 70 -8.95 18.17 2.73
C GLY A 70 -9.45 17.15 1.70
N LYS A 71 -8.54 16.58 0.90
CA LYS A 71 -8.83 15.71 -0.26
C LYS A 71 -8.78 14.21 0.04
N ALA A 72 -8.31 13.82 1.22
CA ALA A 72 -8.27 12.43 1.67
C ALA A 72 -9.14 12.28 2.92
N GLY A 73 -9.99 11.25 2.94
CA GLY A 73 -10.74 10.92 4.14
C GLY A 73 -9.77 10.66 5.28
N PHE A 74 -9.95 11.31 6.43
CA PHE A 74 -9.12 11.14 7.63
C PHE A 74 -8.78 9.65 7.88
N LEU A 75 -9.81 8.80 7.83
CA LEU A 75 -9.74 7.34 7.94
C LEU A 75 -8.74 6.68 6.97
N GLU A 76 -8.75 7.09 5.70
CA GLU A 76 -7.87 6.56 4.67
C GLU A 76 -6.40 6.83 5.00
N THR A 77 -6.10 8.05 5.48
CA THR A 77 -4.73 8.40 5.88
C THR A 77 -4.26 7.58 7.07
N ILE A 78 -5.14 7.32 8.05
CA ILE A 78 -4.77 6.46 9.20
C ILE A 78 -4.51 5.03 8.75
N ASN A 79 -5.34 4.51 7.84
CA ASN A 79 -5.16 3.17 7.29
C ASN A 79 -3.84 3.05 6.53
N LEU A 80 -3.47 4.05 5.73
CA LEU A 80 -2.17 4.10 5.05
C LEU A 80 -1.01 4.15 6.05
N ALA A 81 -1.12 4.96 7.11
CA ALA A 81 -0.09 5.06 8.14
C ALA A 81 0.11 3.74 8.89
N ARG A 82 -0.98 3.08 9.32
CA ARG A 82 -0.92 1.75 9.96
C ARG A 82 -0.30 0.71 9.04
N LYS A 83 -0.68 0.70 7.77
CA LYS A 83 -0.10 -0.22 6.78
C LYS A 83 1.38 0.02 6.54
N ALA A 84 1.90 1.24 6.76
CA ALA A 84 3.33 1.54 6.67
C ALA A 84 4.14 0.99 7.85
N GLU A 85 3.50 0.65 8.96
CA GLU A 85 4.15 0.03 10.13
C GLU A 85 4.22 -1.50 10.02
N LEU A 86 3.42 -2.10 9.13
CA LEU A 86 3.47 -3.53 8.83
C LEU A 86 4.68 -3.86 7.96
N PRO A 87 5.22 -5.09 8.02
CA PRO A 87 6.16 -5.59 7.02
C PRO A 87 5.61 -5.36 5.61
N PRO A 88 6.45 -4.96 4.64
CA PRO A 88 5.98 -4.74 3.28
C PRO A 88 5.61 -6.08 2.63
N GLU A 89 4.48 -6.09 1.93
CA GLU A 89 3.94 -7.22 1.17
C GLU A 89 3.51 -6.72 -0.21
N LEU A 90 4.05 -7.34 -1.25
CA LEU A 90 3.72 -7.03 -2.64
C LEU A 90 3.10 -8.24 -3.32
N VAL A 91 1.88 -8.09 -3.81
CA VAL A 91 1.21 -9.09 -4.65
C VAL A 91 1.12 -8.58 -6.07
N ILE A 92 1.64 -9.35 -7.02
CA ILE A 92 1.58 -9.07 -8.45
C ILE A 92 0.73 -10.15 -9.13
N ASP A 93 -0.46 -9.77 -9.61
CA ASP A 93 -1.26 -10.63 -10.47
C ASP A 93 -1.03 -10.21 -11.92
N LYS A 94 -0.23 -11.01 -12.63
CA LYS A 94 0.12 -10.77 -14.04
C LYS A 94 -1.05 -10.98 -14.99
N THR A 95 -1.96 -11.89 -14.66
CA THR A 95 -3.14 -12.20 -15.49
C THR A 95 -4.17 -11.08 -15.38
N ALA A 96 -4.46 -10.64 -14.16
CA ALA A 96 -5.38 -9.52 -13.93
C ALA A 96 -4.72 -8.13 -14.11
N LYS A 97 -3.40 -8.07 -14.29
CA LYS A 97 -2.59 -6.83 -14.38
C LYS A 97 -2.74 -5.96 -13.13
N LYS A 98 -2.78 -6.59 -11.97
CA LYS A 98 -2.98 -5.92 -10.68
C LYS A 98 -1.73 -5.92 -9.84
N LEU A 99 -1.41 -4.73 -9.32
CA LEU A 99 -0.36 -4.53 -8.33
C LEU A 99 -1.01 -4.19 -6.99
N VAL A 100 -0.75 -4.97 -5.95
CA VAL A 100 -1.32 -4.75 -4.62
C VAL A 100 -0.18 -4.64 -3.60
N ALA A 101 -0.11 -3.50 -2.91
CA ALA A 101 0.91 -3.20 -1.89
C ALA A 101 0.24 -3.11 -0.51
N ASN A 102 0.60 -3.99 0.43
CA ASN A 102 -0.07 -4.14 1.73
C ASN A 102 -1.61 -4.12 1.62
N GLY A 103 -2.16 -4.88 0.66
CA GLY A 103 -3.60 -4.95 0.40
C GLY A 103 -4.22 -3.68 -0.19
N ILE A 104 -3.43 -2.79 -0.82
CA ILE A 104 -3.93 -1.61 -1.55
C ILE A 104 -3.60 -1.77 -3.03
N GLU A 105 -4.63 -1.73 -3.88
CA GLU A 105 -4.46 -1.80 -5.33
C GLU A 105 -3.83 -0.50 -5.86
N VAL A 106 -2.75 -0.63 -6.63
CA VAL A 106 -2.05 0.46 -7.30
C VAL A 106 -2.22 0.29 -8.82
N PRO A 107 -3.18 0.99 -9.45
CA PRO A 107 -3.41 0.84 -10.87
C PRO A 107 -2.26 1.47 -11.67
N LEU A 108 -1.61 0.66 -12.51
CA LEU A 108 -0.55 1.07 -13.42
C LEU A 108 -0.99 0.88 -14.87
N GLU A 109 -0.53 1.76 -15.77
CA GLU A 109 -0.62 1.52 -17.21
C GLU A 109 0.18 0.26 -17.57
N ASN A 110 -0.24 -0.49 -18.60
CA ASN A 110 0.41 -1.75 -19.00
C ASN A 110 1.94 -1.62 -19.09
N ILE A 111 2.44 -0.55 -19.72
CA ILE A 111 3.88 -0.30 -19.88
C ILE A 111 4.63 -0.15 -18.55
N ASN A 112 4.02 0.52 -17.58
CA ASN A 112 4.60 0.72 -16.27
C ASN A 112 4.46 -0.53 -15.41
N PHE A 113 3.34 -1.27 -15.55
CA PHE A 113 3.12 -2.54 -14.87
C PHE A 113 4.13 -3.60 -15.31
N VAL A 114 4.32 -3.79 -16.62
CA VAL A 114 5.28 -4.76 -17.16
C VAL A 114 6.71 -4.37 -16.77
N PHE A 115 7.06 -3.07 -16.84
CA PHE A 115 8.37 -2.59 -16.41
C PHE A 115 8.61 -2.89 -14.92
N TYR A 116 7.60 -2.67 -14.08
CA TYR A 116 7.70 -2.95 -12.65
C TYR A 116 7.87 -4.45 -12.38
N CYS A 117 7.09 -5.32 -13.04
CA CYS A 117 7.22 -6.77 -12.92
C CYS A 117 8.62 -7.24 -13.33
N TRP A 118 9.11 -6.77 -14.49
CA TRP A 118 10.45 -7.07 -14.96
C TRP A 118 11.52 -6.66 -13.95
N LEU A 119 11.44 -5.43 -13.42
CA LEU A 119 12.41 -4.95 -12.43
C LEU A 119 12.40 -5.81 -11.16
N ILE A 120 11.23 -6.16 -10.63
CA ILE A 120 11.10 -7.02 -9.45
C ILE A 120 11.71 -8.41 -9.72
N GLU A 121 11.49 -8.99 -10.90
CA GLU A 121 12.11 -10.27 -11.27
C GLU A 121 13.64 -10.19 -11.34
N GLN A 122 14.18 -9.09 -11.86
CA GLN A 122 15.63 -8.89 -11.91
C GLN A 122 16.24 -8.67 -10.52
N THR A 123 15.63 -7.82 -9.70
CA THR A 123 16.26 -7.38 -8.45
C THR A 123 15.91 -8.25 -7.25
N VAL A 124 14.66 -8.73 -7.18
CA VAL A 124 14.15 -9.48 -6.01
C VAL A 124 14.21 -10.99 -6.25
N ALA A 125 13.79 -11.46 -7.44
CA ALA A 125 13.77 -12.90 -7.70
C ALA A 125 15.15 -13.44 -8.08
N SER A 126 15.90 -12.69 -8.90
CA SER A 126 17.24 -13.05 -9.40
C SER A 126 18.38 -12.44 -8.57
N GLU A 127 18.06 -11.65 -7.54
CA GLU A 127 19.01 -10.96 -6.65
C GLU A 127 20.14 -10.23 -7.39
N SER A 128 19.85 -9.76 -8.60
CA SER A 128 20.84 -9.16 -9.50
C SER A 128 20.80 -7.64 -9.43
N ALA A 129 21.97 -7.02 -9.46
CA ALA A 129 22.09 -5.57 -9.52
C ALA A 129 21.63 -5.07 -10.90
N LEU A 130 20.60 -4.22 -10.91
CA LEU A 130 20.07 -3.63 -12.13
C LEU A 130 20.65 -2.23 -12.34
N TYR A 131 21.49 -2.06 -13.35
CA TYR A 131 22.07 -0.76 -13.70
C TYR A 131 21.24 -0.07 -14.77
N LYS A 132 21.14 1.27 -14.70
CA LYS A 132 20.51 2.05 -15.77
C LYS A 132 21.32 1.92 -17.08
N PRO A 133 20.66 1.72 -18.24
CA PRO A 133 21.32 1.76 -19.54
C PRO A 133 22.11 3.07 -19.72
N ASN A 134 23.30 2.98 -20.29
CA ASN A 134 24.23 4.12 -20.42
C ASN A 134 24.07 4.82 -21.77
N VAL A 135 25.16 4.93 -22.55
CA VAL A 135 25.22 5.64 -23.84
C VAL A 135 24.44 4.89 -24.93
N GLU A 136 24.44 3.56 -24.87
CA GLU A 136 23.74 2.71 -25.84
C GLU A 136 22.51 2.03 -25.22
N ALA A 137 21.54 1.71 -26.08
CA ALA A 137 20.35 0.97 -25.67
C ALA A 137 20.75 -0.45 -25.26
N ASN A 138 20.27 -0.91 -24.09
CA ASN A 138 20.59 -2.24 -23.61
C ASN A 138 19.66 -3.27 -24.27
N VAL A 139 20.22 -4.07 -25.18
CA VAL A 139 19.47 -5.08 -25.96
C VAL A 139 18.87 -6.15 -25.05
N ASP A 140 19.64 -6.67 -24.09
CA ASP A 140 19.20 -7.72 -23.17
C ASP A 140 17.97 -7.28 -22.35
N TYR A 141 17.98 -6.05 -21.85
CA TYR A 141 16.84 -5.48 -21.12
C TYR A 141 15.62 -5.33 -22.02
N GLY A 142 15.84 -4.91 -23.27
CA GLY A 142 14.78 -4.83 -24.28
C GLY A 142 14.14 -6.19 -24.54
N GLU A 143 14.95 -7.22 -24.78
CA GLU A 143 14.47 -8.58 -25.04
C GLU A 143 13.70 -9.16 -23.85
N GLN A 144 14.26 -9.08 -22.64
CA GLN A 144 13.59 -9.57 -21.42
C GLN A 144 12.27 -8.85 -21.17
N PHE A 145 12.24 -7.52 -21.35
CA PHE A 145 11.01 -6.75 -21.23
C PHE A 145 9.99 -7.19 -22.28
N LEU A 146 10.40 -7.40 -23.54
CA LEU A 146 9.50 -7.82 -24.62
C LEU A 146 8.92 -9.21 -24.37
N VAL A 147 9.67 -10.14 -23.77
CA VAL A 147 9.16 -11.45 -23.35
C VAL A 147 8.01 -11.28 -22.36
N LEU A 148 8.20 -10.49 -21.30
CA LEU A 148 7.16 -10.21 -20.32
C LEU A 148 5.99 -9.42 -20.90
N TRP A 149 6.26 -8.48 -21.82
CA TRP A 149 5.24 -7.72 -22.53
C TRP A 149 4.28 -8.64 -23.28
N LYS A 150 4.81 -9.59 -24.06
CA LYS A 150 4.02 -10.56 -24.81
C LYS A 150 3.20 -11.48 -23.90
N GLN A 151 3.77 -11.89 -22.77
CA GLN A 151 3.08 -12.73 -21.79
C GLN A 151 1.92 -12.02 -21.10
N ILE A 152 2.11 -10.75 -20.72
CA ILE A 152 1.14 -10.02 -19.90
C ILE A 152 0.08 -9.33 -20.77
N VAL A 153 0.45 -8.77 -21.92
CA VAL A 153 -0.46 -7.96 -22.74
C VAL A 153 -1.28 -8.79 -23.74
N GLU A 154 -0.82 -10.00 -24.09
CA GLU A 154 -1.40 -10.93 -25.09
C GLU A 154 -1.58 -10.37 -26.52
N LYS A 155 -1.78 -11.27 -27.50
CA LYS A 155 -1.57 -11.07 -28.95
C LYS A 155 -2.33 -9.89 -29.55
N GLY A 156 -1.58 -8.96 -30.14
CA GLY A 156 -2.07 -7.80 -30.91
C GLY A 156 -1.19 -6.57 -30.77
N ASP A 157 -0.34 -6.53 -29.74
CA ASP A 157 0.49 -5.36 -29.42
C ASP A 157 1.97 -5.50 -29.85
N ASP A 158 2.32 -6.56 -30.58
CA ASP A 158 3.69 -6.78 -31.09
C ASP A 158 4.12 -5.72 -32.14
N GLU A 159 3.14 -4.96 -32.65
CA GLU A 159 3.29 -3.79 -33.52
C GLU A 159 3.12 -2.46 -32.78
N SER A 160 2.97 -2.47 -31.45
CA SER A 160 2.90 -1.21 -30.73
C SER A 160 4.20 -0.44 -30.85
N LYS A 161 4.08 0.89 -30.86
CA LYS A 161 5.26 1.78 -30.90
C LYS A 161 6.25 1.43 -29.78
N THR A 162 5.76 0.97 -28.63
CA THR A 162 6.57 0.50 -27.50
C THR A 162 7.33 -0.79 -27.85
N ALA A 163 6.64 -1.81 -28.36
CA ALA A 163 7.28 -3.07 -28.73
C ALA A 163 8.34 -2.84 -29.83
N ILE A 164 8.04 -2.01 -30.82
CA ILE A 164 8.96 -1.66 -31.91
C ILE A 164 10.18 -0.88 -31.39
N ALA A 165 9.99 0.11 -30.53
CA ALA A 165 11.07 0.93 -29.99
C ALA A 165 12.07 0.08 -29.18
N LEU A 166 11.57 -0.89 -28.41
CA LEU A 166 12.41 -1.73 -27.54
C LEU A 166 13.12 -2.88 -28.27
N ARG A 167 12.82 -3.15 -29.55
CA ARG A 167 13.59 -4.12 -30.37
C ARG A 167 15.05 -3.72 -30.56
N ARG A 168 15.35 -2.41 -30.48
CA ARG A 168 16.73 -1.90 -30.53
C ARG A 168 17.40 -1.86 -29.15
N GLY A 169 16.73 -2.40 -28.13
CA GLY A 169 17.15 -2.33 -26.74
C GLY A 169 16.43 -1.25 -25.95
N MET A 170 16.62 -1.29 -24.64
CA MET A 170 16.05 -0.34 -23.70
C MET A 170 16.96 0.88 -23.54
N GLU A 171 16.46 2.04 -23.94
CA GLU A 171 17.16 3.32 -23.80
C GLU A 171 17.11 3.87 -22.37
N SER A 172 18.12 4.66 -22.01
CA SER A 172 18.24 5.29 -20.69
C SER A 172 17.10 6.26 -20.37
N GLY A 173 16.57 6.95 -21.39
CA GLY A 173 15.41 7.84 -21.30
C GLY A 173 14.13 7.08 -20.96
N PHE A 174 13.87 5.98 -21.67
CA PHE A 174 12.75 5.08 -21.38
C PHE A 174 12.79 4.57 -19.94
N PHE A 175 13.95 4.04 -19.51
CA PHE A 175 14.15 3.50 -18.17
C PHE A 175 13.84 4.55 -17.08
N SER A 176 14.37 5.76 -17.25
CA SER A 176 14.17 6.86 -16.28
C SER A 176 12.73 7.34 -16.23
N GLU A 177 12.08 7.42 -17.39
CA GLU A 177 10.68 7.83 -17.49
C GLU A 177 9.76 6.84 -16.77
N ARG A 178 9.95 5.53 -16.95
CA ARG A 178 9.14 4.50 -16.28
C ARG A 178 9.30 4.57 -14.76
N ILE A 179 10.53 4.69 -14.26
CA ILE A 179 10.79 4.86 -12.82
C ILE A 179 10.05 6.07 -12.27
N SER A 180 10.14 7.22 -12.95
CA SER A 180 9.48 8.45 -12.53
C SER A 180 7.96 8.26 -12.44
N ARG A 181 7.32 7.77 -13.51
CA ARG A 181 5.88 7.54 -13.57
C ARG A 181 5.39 6.56 -12.50
N ILE A 182 6.11 5.46 -12.30
CA ILE A 182 5.79 4.45 -11.27
C ILE A 182 5.91 5.06 -9.87
N ASN A 183 7.02 5.72 -9.56
CA ASN A 183 7.24 6.30 -8.23
C ASN A 183 6.23 7.40 -7.90
N SER A 184 5.88 8.25 -8.87
CA SER A 184 4.83 9.25 -8.71
C SER A 184 3.47 8.59 -8.47
N ARG A 185 3.16 7.50 -9.18
CA ARG A 185 1.89 6.77 -9.00
C ARG A 185 1.81 6.09 -7.64
N LEU A 186 2.88 5.43 -7.19
CA LEU A 186 3.00 4.82 -5.87
C LEU A 186 2.82 5.87 -4.76
N ALA A 187 3.53 7.00 -4.83
CA ALA A 187 3.38 8.10 -3.86
C ALA A 187 1.95 8.65 -3.83
N ARG A 188 1.32 8.79 -5.00
CA ARG A 188 -0.04 9.30 -5.11
C ARG A 188 -1.07 8.37 -4.49
N ILE A 189 -0.93 7.06 -4.61
CA ILE A 189 -1.87 6.09 -4.03
C ILE A 189 -1.54 5.78 -2.57
N LEU A 190 -0.31 5.34 -2.29
CA LEU A 190 0.08 4.82 -0.99
C LEU A 190 0.48 5.92 0.01
N GLY A 191 0.77 7.14 -0.48
CA GLY A 191 1.41 8.17 0.33
C GLY A 191 2.91 7.91 0.48
N ASP A 192 3.69 8.93 0.82
CA ASP A 192 5.16 8.85 0.76
C ASP A 192 5.77 7.84 1.72
N ASN A 193 5.18 7.65 2.90
CA ASN A 193 5.73 6.74 3.91
C ASN A 193 5.55 5.27 3.49
N LEU A 194 4.32 4.85 3.16
CA LEU A 194 4.04 3.49 2.71
C LEU A 194 4.70 3.21 1.34
N ALA A 195 4.69 4.18 0.43
CA ALA A 195 5.30 4.01 -0.89
C ALA A 195 6.82 3.77 -0.84
N ARG A 196 7.52 4.19 0.22
CA ARG A 196 8.99 4.10 0.30
C ARG A 196 9.52 2.70 -0.01
N ALA A 197 8.88 1.68 0.56
CA ALA A 197 9.30 0.29 0.38
C ALA A 197 9.14 -0.23 -1.06
N TYR A 198 8.15 0.29 -1.79
CA TYR A 198 7.77 -0.14 -3.14
C TYR A 198 8.35 0.73 -4.25
N LYS A 199 8.82 1.94 -3.91
CA LYS A 199 9.46 2.86 -4.86
C LYS A 199 10.77 2.24 -5.37
N ILE A 200 11.03 2.44 -6.66
CA ILE A 200 12.30 2.10 -7.27
C ILE A 200 13.30 3.18 -6.88
N GLN A 201 14.33 2.80 -6.14
CA GLN A 201 15.36 3.70 -5.64
C GLN A 201 16.69 3.43 -6.32
N SER A 202 17.46 4.48 -6.57
CA SER A 202 18.85 4.35 -7.00
C SER A 202 19.77 4.25 -5.78
N ARG A 203 20.63 3.23 -5.74
CA ARG A 203 21.69 3.06 -4.74
C ARG A 203 23.04 3.03 -5.46
N GLY A 204 24.06 3.67 -4.90
CA GLY A 204 25.41 3.68 -5.49
C GLY A 204 26.06 5.06 -5.52
N LYS A 205 27.25 5.12 -6.13
CA LYS A 205 28.04 6.34 -6.28
C LYS A 205 28.48 6.50 -7.74
N ASN A 206 28.52 7.75 -8.20
CA ASN A 206 28.98 8.13 -9.55
C ASN A 206 28.15 7.48 -10.66
N ASN A 207 28.79 6.92 -11.71
CA ASN A 207 28.13 6.33 -12.88
C ASN A 207 27.53 4.93 -12.64
N TYR A 208 27.67 4.35 -11.44
CA TYR A 208 27.14 3.03 -11.11
C TYR A 208 25.97 3.18 -10.15
N LEU A 209 24.82 3.57 -10.70
CA LEU A 209 23.55 3.62 -9.97
C LEU A 209 22.79 2.32 -10.20
N GLU A 210 22.64 1.54 -9.14
CA GLU A 210 21.82 0.34 -9.06
C GLU A 210 20.39 0.73 -8.73
N TYR A 211 19.42 0.16 -9.43
CA TYR A 211 18.01 0.45 -9.24
C TYR A 211 17.29 -0.76 -8.68
N ALA A 212 16.72 -0.63 -7.49
CA ALA A 212 15.97 -1.69 -6.84
C ALA A 212 14.88 -1.12 -5.94
N THR A 213 13.94 -1.96 -5.54
CA THR A 213 13.01 -1.67 -4.43
C THR A 213 13.62 -2.09 -3.10
N ASP A 214 13.07 -1.62 -1.97
CA ASP A 214 13.50 -2.09 -0.63
C ASP A 214 12.89 -3.47 -0.27
N LEU A 215 12.11 -4.06 -1.19
CA LEU A 215 11.53 -5.39 -1.07
C LEU A 215 12.61 -6.47 -1.07
N ARG A 216 12.29 -7.58 -0.40
CA ARG A 216 13.11 -8.79 -0.32
C ARG A 216 12.26 -9.93 -0.84
N LYS A 217 12.88 -11.06 -1.16
CA LYS A 217 12.19 -12.24 -1.71
C LYS A 217 11.09 -12.78 -0.80
N GLU A 218 11.20 -12.55 0.51
CA GLU A 218 10.17 -12.89 1.50
C GLU A 218 8.93 -11.96 1.49
N HIS A 219 8.99 -10.85 0.74
CA HIS A 219 7.93 -9.85 0.61
C HIS A 219 7.17 -9.96 -0.73
N TYR A 220 7.51 -10.95 -1.58
CA TYR A 220 7.06 -11.15 -2.96
C TYR A 220 6.58 -12.60 -3.17
#